data_AF-A0A952VC88-F1
#
_entry.id   AF-A0A952VC88-F1
#
_cell.length_a   1.000
_cell.length_b   1.000
_cell.length_c   1.000
_cell.angle_alpha   90.00
_cell.angle_beta   90.00
_cell.angle_gamma   90.00
#
_symmetry.space_group_name_H-M   'P 1'
#
loop_
_entity.id
_entity.type
_entity.pdbx_description
1 polymer ?
#
loop_
_entity_poly.entity_id
_entity_poly.type
_entity_poly.pdbx_seq_one_letter_code
_entity_poly.pdbx_strand_id
1 'polypeptide(L)'
;MSAFIHPTAIIENGAEIGDDCHIGPFCTVGPSVRLAAGVRLESHVVVGGDCEIGSGTVVFPFVSIGLAPQDLKYASEPTRTVIGENNQIREFVTIHRGTDGGGGVTRIGDRNLLMAQAHVAHDCQLGSDIIMANAATLAGHVEVQDRASVGAYSGVHQFCRVGVEAFIGGYSVVVKDALPYAIIQGNHARCYGLNRVGVKRRGYSQTVIRDLNHAFHLLLSSKLNTSQAVARIRDEIAGCAEVDRLVEFIGSSKRGVVK
;
A
#
# COMPACT_ATOMS: atom_id res chain seq x y z
N MET A 1 -17.40 22.05 16.20
CA MET A 1 -16.30 21.91 17.19
C MET A 1 -15.03 22.39 16.49
N SER A 2 -14.06 23.00 17.19
CA SER A 2 -12.93 23.69 16.54
C SER A 2 -11.65 22.87 16.57
N ALA A 3 -10.85 22.93 15.50
CA ALA A 3 -9.50 22.34 15.48
C ALA A 3 -8.58 22.94 16.57
N PHE A 4 -7.67 22.12 17.08
CA PHE A 4 -6.55 22.54 17.91
C PHE A 4 -5.29 22.70 17.06
N ILE A 5 -4.64 23.86 17.15
CA ILE A 5 -3.38 24.15 16.46
C ILE A 5 -2.39 24.65 17.51
N HIS A 6 -1.31 23.90 17.72
CA HIS A 6 -0.27 24.28 18.67
C HIS A 6 0.41 25.60 18.24
N PRO A 7 0.77 26.53 19.15
CA PRO A 7 1.37 27.82 18.79
C PRO A 7 2.68 27.76 18.00
N THR A 8 3.38 26.61 18.02
CA THR A 8 4.62 26.38 17.27
C THR A 8 4.41 25.65 15.94
N ALA A 9 3.17 25.26 15.61
CA ALA A 9 2.84 24.74 14.30
C ALA A 9 2.79 25.89 13.29
N ILE A 10 3.25 25.62 12.07
CA ILE A 10 3.22 26.56 10.95
C ILE A 10 2.16 26.05 9.97
N ILE A 11 1.06 26.78 9.86
CA ILE A 11 -0.01 26.52 8.90
C ILE A 11 0.04 27.63 7.85
N GLU A 12 0.36 27.29 6.61
CA GLU A 12 0.41 28.27 5.54
C GLU A 12 -1.00 28.70 5.10
N ASN A 13 -1.13 29.94 4.64
CA ASN A 13 -2.41 30.48 4.16
C ASN A 13 -2.93 29.67 2.96
N GLY A 14 -4.14 29.13 3.10
CA GLY A 14 -4.79 28.29 2.09
C GLY A 14 -5.06 26.87 2.55
N ALA A 15 -4.36 26.40 3.59
CA ALA A 15 -4.62 25.08 4.17
C ALA A 15 -6.06 24.98 4.69
N GLU A 16 -6.73 23.86 4.39
CA GLU A 16 -8.08 23.57 4.85
C GLU A 16 -8.01 22.58 6.01
N ILE A 17 -8.45 23.00 7.19
CA ILE A 17 -8.37 22.20 8.42
C ILE A 17 -9.79 21.89 8.89
N GLY A 18 -10.15 20.61 8.87
CA GLY A 18 -11.46 20.13 9.30
C GLY A 18 -11.69 20.21 10.81
N ASP A 19 -12.95 20.04 11.21
CA ASP A 19 -13.36 20.03 12.62
C ASP A 19 -12.61 18.97 13.43
N ASP A 20 -12.37 19.25 14.70
CA ASP A 20 -11.72 18.33 15.66
C ASP A 20 -10.31 17.85 15.26
N CYS A 21 -9.69 18.48 14.26
CA CYS A 21 -8.28 18.26 13.96
C CYS A 21 -7.39 18.64 15.15
N HIS A 22 -6.29 17.91 15.32
CA HIS A 22 -5.25 18.24 16.29
C HIS A 22 -3.91 18.34 15.57
N ILE A 23 -3.34 19.54 15.54
CA ILE A 23 -2.02 19.80 14.97
C ILE A 23 -1.09 20.18 16.11
N GLY A 24 -0.22 19.24 16.50
CA GLY A 24 0.69 19.46 17.62
C GLY A 24 1.97 20.22 17.24
N PRO A 25 2.96 20.25 18.15
CA PRO A 25 4.06 21.19 18.08
C PRO A 25 5.00 20.92 16.90
N PHE A 26 5.50 22.00 16.29
CA PHE A 26 6.50 21.97 15.21
C PHE A 26 6.05 21.22 13.95
N CYS A 27 4.75 21.04 13.76
CA CYS A 27 4.20 20.59 12.48
C CYS A 27 4.23 21.73 11.46
N THR A 28 4.44 21.39 10.19
CA THR A 28 4.35 22.32 9.05
C THR A 28 3.30 21.80 8.08
N VAL A 29 2.31 22.63 7.74
CA VAL A 29 1.22 22.31 6.83
C VAL A 29 1.20 23.33 5.70
N GLY A 30 1.41 22.87 4.47
CA GLY A 30 1.46 23.70 3.27
C GLY A 30 0.09 24.23 2.83
N PRO A 31 0.06 25.19 1.88
CA PRO A 31 -1.13 25.98 1.55
C PRO A 31 -2.18 25.23 0.72
N SER A 32 -1.84 24.07 0.16
CA SER A 32 -2.75 23.23 -0.63
C SER A 32 -3.10 21.92 0.08
N VAL A 33 -2.85 21.85 1.38
CA VAL A 33 -3.17 20.69 2.20
C VAL A 33 -4.61 20.79 2.70
N ARG A 34 -5.34 19.67 2.61
CA ARG A 34 -6.71 19.51 3.09
C ARG A 34 -6.73 18.37 4.11
N LEU A 35 -6.98 18.72 5.37
CA LEU A 35 -7.14 17.76 6.47
C LEU A 35 -8.63 17.61 6.78
N ALA A 36 -9.16 16.40 6.63
CA ALA A 36 -10.54 16.09 7.01
C ALA A 36 -10.71 16.04 8.54
N ALA A 37 -11.95 15.87 8.99
CA ALA A 37 -12.29 15.95 10.41
C ALA A 37 -11.53 14.92 11.28
N GLY A 38 -11.11 15.33 12.47
CA GLY A 38 -10.46 14.46 13.44
C GLY A 38 -9.06 13.97 13.05
N VAL A 39 -8.42 14.54 12.01
CA VAL A 39 -7.03 14.23 11.68
C VAL A 39 -6.11 14.69 12.81
N ARG A 40 -5.18 13.84 13.22
CA ARG A 40 -4.19 14.13 14.26
C ARG A 40 -2.78 14.13 13.68
N LEU A 41 -2.14 15.28 13.66
CA LEU A 41 -0.71 15.41 13.44
C LEU A 41 -0.04 15.57 14.81
N GLU A 42 0.81 14.62 15.20
CA GLU A 42 1.39 14.60 16.55
C GLU A 42 2.42 15.72 16.76
N SER A 43 3.69 15.54 16.40
CA SER A 43 4.66 16.64 16.43
C SER A 43 5.68 16.47 15.31
N HIS A 44 6.28 17.55 14.83
CA HIS A 44 7.34 17.46 13.80
C HIS A 44 6.87 16.72 12.53
N VAL A 45 5.59 16.85 12.17
CA VAL A 45 5.04 16.31 10.92
C VAL A 45 5.10 17.38 9.85
N VAL A 46 5.58 17.02 8.66
CA VAL A 46 5.55 17.89 7.48
C VAL A 46 4.53 17.36 6.49
N VAL A 47 3.53 18.17 6.16
CA VAL A 47 2.56 17.90 5.10
C VAL A 47 2.64 19.04 4.10
N GLY A 48 2.91 18.73 2.83
CA GLY A 48 3.02 19.74 1.78
C GLY A 48 2.44 19.28 0.45
N GLY A 49 2.50 20.16 -0.54
CA GLY A 49 1.92 19.90 -1.86
C GLY A 49 0.40 19.92 -1.88
N ASP A 50 -0.15 19.49 -3.00
CA ASP A 50 -1.57 19.18 -3.12
C ASP A 50 -1.84 17.84 -2.42
N CYS A 51 -2.30 17.90 -1.18
CA CYS A 51 -2.42 16.73 -0.32
C CYS A 51 -3.77 16.69 0.40
N GLU A 52 -4.46 15.56 0.31
CA GLU A 52 -5.68 15.26 1.04
C GLU A 52 -5.44 14.15 2.07
N ILE A 53 -5.87 14.37 3.31
CA ILE A 53 -5.81 13.37 4.38
C ILE A 53 -7.21 13.17 4.96
N GLY A 54 -7.72 11.95 4.84
CA GLY A 54 -9.06 11.56 5.29
C GLY A 54 -9.22 11.46 6.81
N SER A 55 -10.48 11.44 7.23
CA SER A 55 -10.91 11.61 8.63
C SER A 55 -10.29 10.59 9.58
N GLY A 56 -10.04 10.99 10.82
CA GLY A 56 -9.54 10.10 11.88
C GLY A 56 -8.13 9.54 11.66
N THR A 57 -7.42 9.94 10.61
CA THR A 57 -6.02 9.54 10.38
C THR A 57 -5.10 10.14 11.43
N VAL A 58 -4.17 9.33 11.95
CA VAL A 58 -3.17 9.73 12.95
C VAL A 58 -1.78 9.64 12.34
N VAL A 59 -1.04 10.74 12.41
CA VAL A 59 0.30 10.91 11.85
C VAL A 59 1.29 11.19 12.98
N PHE A 60 2.25 10.28 13.14
CA PHE A 60 3.24 10.28 14.20
C PHE A 60 4.47 11.13 13.85
N PRO A 61 5.39 11.37 14.79
CA PRO A 61 6.48 12.30 14.58
C PRO A 61 7.45 11.98 13.44
N PHE A 62 8.00 13.04 12.84
CA PHE A 62 9.01 12.98 11.78
C PHE A 62 8.53 12.35 10.48
N VAL A 63 7.21 12.33 10.27
CA VAL A 63 6.59 11.91 9.02
C VAL A 63 6.60 13.03 8.00
N SER A 64 6.83 12.67 6.73
CA SER A 64 6.79 13.57 5.58
C SER A 64 5.75 13.09 4.57
N ILE A 65 4.76 13.93 4.25
CA ILE A 65 3.65 13.61 3.35
C ILE A 65 3.52 14.65 2.25
N GLY A 66 3.34 14.18 1.02
CA GLY A 66 3.04 15.02 -0.14
C GLY A 66 4.22 15.84 -0.64
N LEU A 67 5.44 15.59 -0.15
CA LEU A 67 6.65 16.25 -0.66
C LEU A 67 7.02 15.75 -2.06
N ALA A 68 7.95 16.48 -2.70
CA ALA A 68 8.46 16.17 -4.03
C ALA A 68 8.97 14.71 -4.10
N PRO A 69 8.65 13.99 -5.19
CA PRO A 69 9.13 12.65 -5.38
C PRO A 69 10.63 12.62 -5.69
N GLN A 70 11.21 11.43 -5.57
CA GLN A 70 12.63 11.18 -5.86
C GLN A 70 12.89 10.77 -7.31
N ASP A 71 11.88 10.87 -8.18
CA ASP A 71 12.07 10.68 -9.62
C ASP A 71 12.88 11.84 -10.19
N LEU A 72 13.99 11.53 -10.86
CA LEU A 72 14.89 12.52 -11.48
C LEU A 72 14.21 13.34 -12.58
N LYS A 73 13.08 12.87 -13.11
CA LYS A 73 12.30 13.57 -14.13
C LYS A 73 11.32 14.59 -13.55
N TYR A 74 11.03 14.52 -12.25
CA TYR A 74 10.11 15.45 -11.60
C TYR A 74 10.67 16.86 -11.65
N ALA A 75 9.86 17.79 -12.17
CA ALA A 75 10.23 19.17 -12.44
C ALA A 75 9.28 20.16 -11.73
N SER A 76 8.73 19.76 -10.58
CA SER A 76 7.75 20.55 -9.81
C SER A 76 6.39 20.69 -10.47
N GLU A 77 6.00 19.72 -11.31
CA GLU A 77 4.64 19.64 -11.83
C GLU A 77 3.59 19.54 -10.69
N PRO A 78 2.34 20.01 -10.93
CA PRO A 78 1.29 20.04 -9.92
C PRO A 78 0.66 18.66 -9.72
N THR A 79 1.38 17.76 -9.06
CA THR A 79 0.91 16.41 -8.71
C THR A 79 0.49 16.32 -7.25
N ARG A 80 -0.25 15.26 -6.91
CA ARG A 80 -0.97 15.18 -5.65
C ARG A 80 -0.73 13.90 -4.86
N THR A 81 -1.13 13.96 -3.59
CA THR A 81 -1.21 12.83 -2.66
C THR A 81 -2.62 12.75 -2.09
N VAL A 82 -3.23 11.56 -2.07
CA VAL A 82 -4.56 11.34 -1.49
C VAL A 82 -4.48 10.18 -0.51
N ILE A 83 -4.78 10.44 0.76
CA ILE A 83 -4.80 9.46 1.83
C ILE A 83 -6.22 9.35 2.38
N GLY A 84 -6.73 8.13 2.48
CA GLY A 84 -8.04 7.83 3.03
C GLY A 84 -8.14 8.00 4.54
N GLU A 85 -9.10 7.33 5.14
CA GLU A 85 -9.51 7.53 6.52
C GLU A 85 -8.88 6.53 7.49
N ASN A 86 -8.78 6.93 8.77
CA ASN A 86 -8.41 6.05 9.88
C ASN A 86 -7.06 5.34 9.69
N ASN A 87 -6.12 5.97 8.97
CA ASN A 87 -4.78 5.42 8.79
C ASN A 87 -3.91 5.71 10.03
N GLN A 88 -3.00 4.79 10.35
CA GLN A 88 -1.95 4.99 11.35
C GLN A 88 -0.61 5.09 10.64
N ILE A 89 -0.08 6.31 10.57
CA ILE A 89 1.16 6.63 9.85
C ILE A 89 2.26 6.90 10.87
N ARG A 90 3.09 5.88 11.11
CA ARG A 90 4.09 5.85 12.18
C ARG A 90 5.33 6.66 11.85
N GLU A 91 6.22 6.74 12.83
CA GLU A 91 7.38 7.61 12.86
C GLU A 91 8.28 7.45 11.62
N PHE A 92 8.80 8.55 11.08
CA PHE A 92 9.71 8.55 9.92
C PHE A 92 9.13 7.95 8.62
N VAL A 93 7.82 7.74 8.53
CA VAL A 93 7.20 7.36 7.25
C VAL A 93 7.35 8.50 6.24
N THR A 94 7.59 8.13 4.97
CA THR A 94 7.66 9.07 3.84
C THR A 94 6.66 8.68 2.77
N ILE A 95 5.84 9.64 2.35
CA ILE A 95 4.83 9.46 1.30
C ILE A 95 5.03 10.60 0.29
N HIS A 96 5.47 10.26 -0.91
CA HIS A 96 5.72 11.26 -1.95
C HIS A 96 4.56 11.37 -2.93
N ARG A 97 4.34 12.56 -3.47
CA ARG A 97 3.33 12.82 -4.51
C ARG A 97 3.66 12.10 -5.81
N GLY A 98 2.69 12.04 -6.72
CA GLY A 98 2.88 11.43 -8.04
C GLY A 98 3.81 12.21 -8.97
N THR A 99 3.92 11.73 -10.20
CA THR A 99 4.63 12.37 -11.32
C THR A 99 3.68 12.52 -12.51
N ASP A 100 3.91 13.50 -13.38
CA ASP A 100 3.03 13.71 -14.56
C ASP A 100 2.96 12.45 -15.45
N GLY A 101 4.11 11.80 -15.65
CA GLY A 101 4.22 10.55 -16.42
C GLY A 101 3.63 9.31 -15.74
N GLY A 102 3.34 9.38 -14.43
CA GLY A 102 2.88 8.27 -13.60
C GLY A 102 1.39 8.27 -13.26
N GLY A 103 0.65 9.28 -13.73
CA GLY A 103 -0.76 9.49 -13.41
C GLY A 103 -1.00 10.61 -12.41
N GLY A 104 0.06 11.26 -11.92
CA GLY A 104 0.00 12.49 -11.14
C GLY A 104 -0.52 12.34 -9.71
N VAL A 105 -0.74 11.11 -9.23
CA VAL A 105 -1.31 10.85 -7.91
C VAL A 105 -0.72 9.62 -7.23
N THR A 106 -0.22 9.81 -6.01
CA THR A 106 -0.03 8.74 -5.04
C THR A 106 -1.29 8.60 -4.19
N ARG A 107 -1.88 7.41 -4.13
CA ARG A 107 -3.13 7.15 -3.41
C ARG A 107 -2.96 6.07 -2.35
N ILE A 108 -3.51 6.31 -1.18
CA ILE A 108 -3.59 5.36 -0.07
C ILE A 108 -5.05 5.29 0.40
N GLY A 109 -5.59 4.07 0.54
CA GLY A 109 -6.94 3.84 1.05
C GLY A 109 -7.06 4.03 2.56
N ASP A 110 -7.92 3.23 3.17
CA ASP A 110 -8.33 3.41 4.57
C ASP A 110 -7.72 2.38 5.52
N ARG A 111 -7.68 2.70 6.81
CA ARG A 111 -7.37 1.76 7.91
C ARG A 111 -6.02 1.05 7.74
N ASN A 112 -5.07 1.69 7.06
CA ASN A 112 -3.73 1.12 6.88
C ASN A 112 -2.86 1.39 8.11
N LEU A 113 -1.94 0.48 8.38
CA LEU A 113 -0.85 0.67 9.33
C LEU A 113 0.46 0.78 8.56
N LEU A 114 1.02 1.99 8.50
CA LEU A 114 2.36 2.23 7.95
C LEU A 114 3.32 2.37 9.12
N MET A 115 4.08 1.33 9.41
CA MET A 115 5.01 1.28 10.55
C MET A 115 6.27 2.11 10.28
N ALA A 116 7.09 2.27 11.32
CA ALA A 116 8.18 3.23 11.30
C ALA A 116 9.12 3.06 10.10
N GLN A 117 9.51 4.17 9.49
CA GLN A 117 10.39 4.24 8.32
C GLN A 117 9.84 3.58 7.03
N ALA A 118 8.55 3.25 6.96
CA ALA A 118 7.96 2.80 5.70
C ALA A 118 8.04 3.92 4.63
N HIS A 119 8.23 3.52 3.38
CA HIS A 119 8.34 4.43 2.25
C HIS A 119 7.31 4.11 1.16
N VAL A 120 6.55 5.12 0.78
CA VAL A 120 5.61 5.09 -0.35
C VAL A 120 6.11 6.09 -1.40
N ALA A 121 6.71 5.57 -2.47
CA ALA A 121 7.18 6.36 -3.58
C ALA A 121 6.04 6.98 -4.40
N HIS A 122 6.42 7.75 -5.41
CA HIS A 122 5.51 8.37 -6.36
C HIS A 122 4.61 7.37 -7.07
N ASP A 123 3.38 7.80 -7.33
CA ASP A 123 2.38 7.10 -8.14
C ASP A 123 1.95 5.73 -7.60
N CYS A 124 2.31 5.42 -6.35
CA CYS A 124 1.86 4.20 -5.70
C CYS A 124 0.33 4.22 -5.48
N GLN A 125 -0.29 3.06 -5.64
CA GLN A 125 -1.72 2.84 -5.41
C GLN A 125 -1.90 1.79 -4.32
N LEU A 126 -2.21 2.25 -3.10
CA LEU A 126 -2.44 1.39 -1.95
C LEU A 126 -3.94 1.32 -1.65
N GLY A 127 -4.45 0.11 -1.49
CA GLY A 127 -5.80 -0.18 -1.01
C GLY A 127 -5.98 0.10 0.49
N SER A 128 -6.88 -0.67 1.10
CA SER A 128 -7.26 -0.52 2.52
C SER A 128 -6.84 -1.71 3.37
N ASP A 129 -6.74 -1.48 4.69
CA ASP A 129 -6.39 -2.48 5.70
C ASP A 129 -5.02 -3.16 5.46
N ILE A 130 -4.09 -2.45 4.80
CA ILE A 130 -2.72 -2.87 4.51
C ILE A 130 -1.84 -2.68 5.74
N ILE A 131 -0.86 -3.56 5.88
CA ILE A 131 0.23 -3.39 6.85
C ILE A 131 1.56 -3.26 6.11
N MET A 132 2.21 -2.11 6.26
CA MET A 132 3.62 -1.94 5.90
C MET A 132 4.43 -1.96 7.18
N ALA A 133 5.20 -3.03 7.40
CA ALA A 133 6.04 -3.15 8.59
C ALA A 133 7.28 -2.25 8.51
N ASN A 134 8.09 -2.21 9.58
CA ASN A 134 9.20 -1.27 9.69
C ASN A 134 10.12 -1.29 8.47
N ALA A 135 10.42 -0.12 7.92
CA ALA A 135 11.26 0.04 6.73
C ALA A 135 10.79 -0.73 5.47
N ALA A 136 9.51 -1.11 5.40
CA ALA A 136 8.92 -1.61 4.16
C ALA A 136 8.94 -0.49 3.10
N THR A 137 9.50 -0.79 1.93
CA THR A 137 9.81 0.21 0.90
C THR A 137 9.13 -0.13 -0.42
N LEU A 138 8.29 0.77 -0.91
CA LEU A 138 7.68 0.68 -2.24
C LEU A 138 8.39 1.65 -3.17
N ALA A 139 8.89 1.14 -4.31
CA ALA A 139 9.39 1.99 -5.38
C ALA A 139 8.24 2.59 -6.22
N GLY A 140 8.57 3.43 -7.20
CA GLY A 140 7.58 4.14 -8.00
C GLY A 140 6.55 3.23 -8.68
N HIS A 141 5.31 3.70 -8.76
CA HIS A 141 4.20 3.03 -9.46
C HIS A 141 3.82 1.64 -8.90
N VAL A 142 4.13 1.35 -7.64
CA VAL A 142 3.74 0.08 -7.02
C VAL A 142 2.26 0.08 -6.65
N GLU A 143 1.58 -1.03 -6.94
CA GLU A 143 0.21 -1.28 -6.47
C GLU A 143 0.26 -2.23 -5.27
N VAL A 144 -0.45 -1.91 -4.19
CA VAL A 144 -0.67 -2.84 -3.07
C VAL A 144 -2.17 -2.92 -2.86
N GLN A 145 -2.74 -4.09 -3.10
CA GLN A 145 -4.17 -4.32 -2.95
C GLN A 145 -4.56 -4.50 -1.49
N ASP A 146 -5.86 -4.44 -1.24
CA ASP A 146 -6.43 -4.51 0.09
C ASP A 146 -5.83 -5.64 0.93
N ARG A 147 -5.66 -5.35 2.22
CA ARG A 147 -5.39 -6.36 3.23
C ARG A 147 -4.08 -7.12 3.07
N ALA A 148 -3.23 -6.70 2.12
CA ALA A 148 -1.89 -7.22 1.93
C ALA A 148 -0.95 -6.77 3.07
N SER A 149 0.17 -7.45 3.22
CA SER A 149 1.20 -7.11 4.19
C SER A 149 2.58 -7.11 3.55
N VAL A 150 3.32 -6.03 3.77
CA VAL A 150 4.72 -5.89 3.37
C VAL A 150 5.59 -5.98 4.63
N GLY A 151 6.32 -7.08 4.76
CA GLY A 151 7.15 -7.36 5.92
C GLY A 151 8.30 -6.37 6.12
N ALA A 152 8.87 -6.37 7.34
CA ALA A 152 9.88 -5.40 7.72
C ALA A 152 11.14 -5.54 6.85
N TYR A 153 11.75 -4.42 6.48
CA TYR A 153 12.93 -4.36 5.61
C TYR A 153 12.74 -5.00 4.23
N SER A 154 11.49 -5.12 3.77
CA SER A 154 11.19 -5.64 2.44
C SER A 154 11.04 -4.52 1.41
N GLY A 155 11.46 -4.79 0.19
CA GLY A 155 11.36 -3.88 -0.94
C GLY A 155 10.45 -4.42 -2.05
N VAL A 156 9.61 -3.56 -2.62
CA VAL A 156 8.82 -3.85 -3.82
C VAL A 156 9.31 -2.98 -4.97
N HIS A 157 9.81 -3.62 -6.02
CA HIS A 157 10.41 -2.94 -7.17
C HIS A 157 9.36 -2.21 -7.99
N GLN A 158 9.77 -1.14 -8.69
CA GLN A 158 8.87 -0.29 -9.46
C GLN A 158 7.96 -1.08 -10.41
N PHE A 159 6.72 -0.62 -10.53
CA PHE A 159 5.63 -1.22 -11.32
C PHE A 159 5.20 -2.63 -10.89
N CYS A 160 5.71 -3.19 -9.79
CA CYS A 160 5.20 -4.46 -9.26
C CYS A 160 3.89 -4.25 -8.53
N ARG A 161 3.08 -5.31 -8.48
CA ARG A 161 1.83 -5.34 -7.75
C ARG A 161 1.89 -6.34 -6.61
N VAL A 162 1.29 -6.03 -5.47
CA VAL A 162 1.09 -6.92 -4.33
C VAL A 162 -0.40 -7.21 -4.22
N GLY A 163 -0.78 -8.45 -4.54
CA GLY A 163 -2.17 -8.87 -4.62
C GLY A 163 -2.88 -8.88 -3.26
N VAL A 164 -4.21 -8.88 -3.31
CA VAL A 164 -5.07 -8.84 -2.12
C VAL A 164 -4.65 -9.92 -1.11
N GLU A 165 -4.52 -9.55 0.15
CA GLU A 165 -4.15 -10.47 1.25
C GLU A 165 -2.84 -11.24 1.06
N ALA A 166 -1.99 -10.84 0.12
CA ALA A 166 -0.64 -11.35 0.00
C ALA A 166 0.17 -11.00 1.26
N PHE A 167 1.00 -11.92 1.71
CA PHE A 167 1.89 -11.73 2.85
C PHE A 167 3.33 -11.82 2.37
N ILE A 168 4.00 -10.67 2.31
CA ILE A 168 5.43 -10.59 2.05
C ILE A 168 6.16 -10.69 3.38
N GLY A 169 6.95 -11.74 3.59
CA GLY A 169 7.79 -11.91 4.77
C GLY A 169 8.86 -10.82 4.86
N GLY A 170 9.39 -10.58 6.07
CA GLY A 170 10.47 -9.60 6.27
C GLY A 170 11.74 -9.95 5.48
N TYR A 171 12.57 -8.93 5.22
CA TYR A 171 13.82 -9.03 4.46
C TYR A 171 13.65 -9.62 3.05
N SER A 172 12.55 -9.29 2.37
CA SER A 172 12.23 -9.79 1.04
C SER A 172 12.39 -8.73 -0.05
N VAL A 173 12.76 -9.16 -1.27
CA VAL A 173 12.85 -8.27 -2.44
C VAL A 173 11.95 -8.78 -3.55
N VAL A 174 10.85 -8.09 -3.77
CA VAL A 174 9.81 -8.42 -4.77
C VAL A 174 10.11 -7.69 -6.07
N VAL A 175 10.50 -8.45 -7.11
CA VAL A 175 10.86 -7.91 -8.45
C VAL A 175 9.85 -8.24 -9.56
N LYS A 176 8.82 -9.02 -9.21
CA LYS A 176 7.67 -9.46 -10.01
C LYS A 176 6.40 -9.34 -9.18
N ASP A 177 5.24 -9.45 -9.80
CA ASP A 177 3.96 -9.31 -9.10
C ASP A 177 3.77 -10.42 -8.04
N ALA A 178 3.49 -10.00 -6.82
CA ALA A 178 3.21 -10.82 -5.66
C ALA A 178 1.74 -11.30 -5.70
N LEU A 179 1.53 -12.61 -5.81
CA LEU A 179 0.21 -13.21 -6.01
C LEU A 179 -0.76 -12.93 -4.85
N PRO A 180 -2.06 -12.71 -5.14
CA PRO A 180 -3.13 -12.66 -4.14
C PRO A 180 -3.13 -13.87 -3.22
N TYR A 181 -3.42 -13.65 -1.94
CA TYR A 181 -3.49 -14.67 -0.89
C TYR A 181 -2.19 -15.46 -0.68
N ALA A 182 -1.07 -15.11 -1.30
CA ALA A 182 0.17 -15.89 -1.24
C ALA A 182 1.03 -15.55 -0.01
N ILE A 183 1.85 -16.52 0.42
CA ILE A 183 3.04 -16.25 1.23
C ILE A 183 4.21 -16.05 0.29
N ILE A 184 4.93 -14.94 0.45
CA ILE A 184 6.05 -14.55 -0.40
C ILE A 184 7.24 -14.18 0.48
N GLN A 185 8.41 -14.74 0.20
CA GLN A 185 9.60 -14.46 1.01
C GLN A 185 10.91 -14.61 0.24
N GLY A 186 11.94 -13.87 0.64
CA GLY A 186 13.32 -14.03 0.22
C GLY A 186 13.81 -12.95 -0.74
N ASN A 187 15.06 -13.08 -1.20
CA ASN A 187 15.71 -12.14 -2.09
C ASN A 187 16.47 -12.88 -3.23
N HIS A 188 16.00 -12.85 -4.48
CA HIS A 188 14.68 -12.38 -4.91
C HIS A 188 13.55 -13.26 -4.35
N ALA A 189 12.41 -12.65 -4.04
CA ALA A 189 11.31 -13.32 -3.36
C ALA A 189 10.67 -14.42 -4.21
N ARG A 190 10.22 -15.50 -3.54
CA ARG A 190 9.49 -16.64 -4.13
C ARG A 190 8.15 -16.85 -3.46
N CYS A 191 7.25 -17.55 -4.14
CA CYS A 191 5.93 -17.89 -3.63
C CYS A 191 5.99 -19.23 -2.88
N TYR A 192 5.47 -19.27 -1.65
CA TYR A 192 5.42 -20.47 -0.81
C TYR A 192 4.00 -21.02 -0.68
N GLY A 193 3.13 -20.69 -1.64
CA GLY A 193 1.73 -21.12 -1.68
C GLY A 193 0.79 -20.23 -0.88
N LEU A 194 -0.38 -20.77 -0.54
CA LEU A 194 -1.46 -20.04 0.13
C LEU A 194 -1.08 -19.58 1.54
N ASN A 195 -1.40 -18.33 1.86
CA ASN A 195 -1.44 -17.77 3.21
C ASN A 195 -2.58 -18.37 4.02
N ARG A 196 -2.45 -19.67 4.35
CA ARG A 196 -3.46 -20.46 5.06
C ARG A 196 -3.82 -19.85 6.41
N VAL A 197 -2.88 -19.21 7.09
CA VAL A 197 -3.11 -18.55 8.38
C VAL A 197 -3.99 -17.31 8.17
N GLY A 198 -3.65 -16.46 7.21
CA GLY A 198 -4.41 -15.25 6.88
C GLY A 198 -5.86 -15.55 6.52
N VAL A 199 -6.08 -16.47 5.57
CA VAL A 199 -7.44 -16.82 5.13
C VAL A 199 -8.25 -17.51 6.24
N LYS A 200 -7.63 -18.34 7.10
CA LYS A 200 -8.35 -18.94 8.24
C LYS A 200 -8.78 -17.89 9.27
N ARG A 201 -7.90 -16.94 9.61
CA ARG A 201 -8.22 -15.86 10.56
C ARG A 201 -9.36 -14.96 10.08
N ARG A 202 -9.54 -14.85 8.77
CA ARG A 202 -10.58 -14.06 8.12
C ARG A 202 -11.89 -14.81 7.89
N GLY A 203 -11.95 -16.08 8.31
CA GLY A 203 -13.19 -16.86 8.25
C GLY A 203 -13.57 -17.36 6.86
N TYR A 204 -12.62 -17.46 5.91
CA TYR A 204 -12.90 -18.08 4.61
C TYR A 204 -13.37 -19.53 4.80
N SER A 205 -14.33 -19.95 3.97
CA SER A 205 -14.91 -21.30 4.05
C SER A 205 -13.86 -22.37 3.73
N GLN A 206 -14.05 -23.58 4.25
CA GLN A 206 -13.15 -24.70 3.94
C GLN A 206 -13.11 -25.00 2.43
N THR A 207 -14.22 -24.80 1.72
CA THR A 207 -14.29 -24.94 0.25
C THR A 207 -13.37 -23.94 -0.44
N VAL A 208 -13.45 -22.65 -0.10
CA VAL A 208 -12.58 -21.62 -0.68
C VAL A 208 -11.11 -21.89 -0.36
N ILE A 209 -10.79 -22.27 0.88
CA ILE A 209 -9.42 -22.61 1.28
C ILE A 209 -8.91 -23.81 0.48
N ARG A 210 -9.72 -24.85 0.27
CA ARG A 210 -9.36 -26.01 -0.55
C ARG A 210 -9.10 -25.59 -1.99
N ASP A 211 -9.98 -24.80 -2.59
CA ASP A 211 -9.90 -24.40 -3.99
C ASP A 211 -8.69 -23.49 -4.25
N LEU A 212 -8.42 -22.53 -3.35
CA LEU A 212 -7.19 -21.74 -3.40
C LEU A 212 -5.93 -22.60 -3.26
N ASN A 213 -5.91 -23.55 -2.31
CA ASN A 213 -4.76 -24.46 -2.17
C ASN A 213 -4.55 -25.29 -3.46
N HIS A 214 -5.62 -25.75 -4.09
CA HIS A 214 -5.56 -26.48 -5.35
C HIS A 214 -5.00 -25.60 -6.47
N ALA A 215 -5.47 -24.35 -6.58
CA ALA A 215 -4.94 -23.39 -7.55
C ALA A 215 -3.44 -23.12 -7.35
N PHE A 216 -2.98 -22.93 -6.10
CA PHE A 216 -1.55 -22.77 -5.80
C PHE A 216 -0.73 -24.04 -6.12
N HIS A 217 -1.28 -25.23 -5.90
CA HIS A 217 -0.62 -26.47 -6.30
C HIS A 217 -0.41 -26.54 -7.82
N LEU A 218 -1.46 -26.22 -8.59
CA LEU A 218 -1.39 -26.14 -10.06
C LEU A 218 -0.37 -25.11 -10.54
N LEU A 219 -0.30 -23.95 -9.88
CA LEU A 219 0.67 -22.90 -10.21
C LEU A 219 2.12 -23.29 -9.91
N LEU A 220 2.39 -23.87 -8.74
CA LEU A 220 3.75 -23.96 -8.20
C LEU A 220 4.36 -25.35 -8.32
N SER A 221 3.56 -26.41 -8.38
CA SER A 221 4.04 -27.79 -8.20
C SER A 221 3.67 -28.76 -9.32
N SER A 222 2.74 -28.43 -10.21
CA SER A 222 2.27 -29.36 -11.25
C SER A 222 3.11 -29.42 -12.53
N LYS A 223 4.35 -28.89 -12.51
CA LYS A 223 5.25 -28.82 -13.69
C LYS A 223 4.63 -28.12 -14.92
N LEU A 224 3.68 -27.21 -14.68
CA LEU A 224 3.02 -26.41 -15.70
C LEU A 224 3.69 -25.03 -15.82
N ASN A 225 3.75 -24.50 -17.03
CA ASN A 225 4.02 -23.07 -17.19
C ASN A 225 2.80 -22.25 -16.71
N THR A 226 2.96 -20.93 -16.53
CA THR A 226 1.91 -20.09 -15.97
C THR A 226 0.62 -20.13 -16.78
N SER A 227 0.69 -20.06 -18.11
CA SER A 227 -0.50 -20.07 -18.97
C SER A 227 -1.24 -21.42 -18.90
N GLN A 228 -0.50 -22.53 -18.87
CA GLN A 228 -1.06 -23.88 -18.70
C GLN A 228 -1.72 -24.04 -17.32
N ALA A 229 -1.08 -23.55 -16.26
CA ALA A 229 -1.65 -23.59 -14.92
C ALA A 229 -2.94 -22.77 -14.83
N VAL A 230 -2.96 -21.56 -15.41
CA VAL A 230 -4.15 -20.70 -15.45
C VAL A 230 -5.29 -21.36 -16.22
N ALA A 231 -5.03 -21.95 -17.39
CA ALA A 231 -6.05 -22.68 -18.15
C ALA A 231 -6.63 -23.83 -17.32
N ARG A 232 -5.76 -24.64 -16.71
CA ARG A 232 -6.16 -25.76 -15.88
C ARG A 232 -6.92 -25.36 -14.61
N ILE A 233 -6.59 -24.23 -14.00
CA ILE A 233 -7.33 -23.66 -12.87
C ILE A 233 -8.76 -23.31 -13.29
N ARG A 234 -8.93 -22.66 -14.44
CA ARG A 234 -10.27 -22.30 -14.96
C ARG A 234 -11.11 -23.53 -15.28
N ASP A 235 -10.48 -24.61 -15.76
CA ASP A 235 -11.17 -25.85 -16.09
C ASP A 235 -11.56 -26.66 -14.83
N GLU A 236 -10.68 -26.71 -13.82
CA GLU A 236 -10.86 -27.57 -12.64
C GLU A 236 -11.59 -26.89 -11.47
N ILE A 237 -11.57 -25.55 -11.41
CA ILE A 237 -12.12 -24.79 -10.29
C ILE A 237 -13.11 -23.75 -10.82
N ALA A 238 -14.39 -23.99 -10.61
CA ALA A 238 -15.47 -23.09 -11.01
C ALA A 238 -16.27 -22.57 -9.80
N GLY A 239 -16.78 -21.34 -9.89
CA GLY A 239 -17.65 -20.76 -8.88
C GLY A 239 -16.95 -20.28 -7.60
N CYS A 240 -15.65 -20.01 -7.66
CA CYS A 240 -14.84 -19.51 -6.54
C CYS A 240 -14.24 -18.15 -6.89
N ALA A 241 -14.88 -17.07 -6.42
CA ALA A 241 -14.51 -15.70 -6.75
C ALA A 241 -13.07 -15.35 -6.35
N GLU A 242 -12.53 -15.95 -5.29
CA GLU A 242 -11.15 -15.77 -4.86
C GLU A 242 -10.15 -16.36 -5.86
N VAL A 243 -10.48 -17.51 -6.44
CA VAL A 243 -9.65 -18.15 -7.47
C VAL A 243 -9.75 -17.38 -8.78
N ASP A 244 -10.94 -16.89 -9.13
CA ASP A 244 -11.13 -16.03 -10.31
C ASP A 244 -10.26 -14.77 -10.21
N ARG A 245 -10.24 -14.13 -9.02
CA ARG A 245 -9.38 -12.96 -8.76
C ARG A 245 -7.89 -13.29 -8.89
N LEU A 246 -7.45 -14.45 -8.39
CA LEU A 246 -6.06 -14.90 -8.55
C LEU A 246 -5.70 -15.04 -10.03
N VAL A 247 -6.58 -15.65 -10.83
CA VAL A 247 -6.38 -15.87 -12.26
C VAL A 247 -6.37 -14.55 -13.04
N GLU A 248 -7.30 -13.64 -12.74
CA GLU A 248 -7.37 -12.31 -13.35
C GLU A 248 -6.09 -11.51 -13.06
N PHE A 249 -5.63 -11.51 -11.80
CA PHE A 249 -4.41 -10.84 -11.39
C PHE A 249 -3.19 -11.35 -12.18
N ILE A 250 -3.08 -12.67 -12.37
CA ILE A 250 -2.01 -13.27 -13.18
C ILE A 250 -2.12 -12.81 -14.64
N GLY A 251 -3.34 -12.86 -15.21
CA GLY A 251 -3.60 -12.53 -16.61
C GLY A 251 -3.30 -11.07 -16.97
N SER A 252 -3.46 -10.14 -16.02
CA SER A 252 -3.22 -8.72 -16.24
C SER A 252 -1.79 -8.26 -15.90
N SER A 253 -0.89 -9.19 -15.54
CA SER A 253 0.48 -8.87 -15.12
C SER A 253 1.37 -8.38 -16.25
N LYS A 254 2.05 -7.25 -16.01
CA LYS A 254 3.05 -6.67 -16.94
C LYS A 254 4.49 -7.07 -16.60
N ARG A 255 4.75 -7.49 -15.36
CA ARG A 255 6.09 -7.89 -14.87
C ARG A 255 6.27 -9.40 -14.75
N GLY A 256 5.21 -10.16 -15.02
CA GLY A 256 5.10 -11.56 -14.61
C GLY A 256 4.89 -11.67 -13.11
N VAL A 257 4.61 -12.89 -12.65
CA VAL A 257 4.30 -13.18 -11.26
C VAL A 257 5.42 -13.93 -10.55
N VAL A 258 5.51 -13.75 -9.24
CA VAL A 258 6.37 -14.53 -8.36
C VAL A 258 5.86 -15.98 -8.30
N LYS A 259 6.74 -16.94 -8.58
CA LYS A 259 6.50 -18.39 -8.44
C LYS A 259 7.55 -19.01 -7.53
#